data_AF-A0A8J5RCH5-F1
#
_entry.id   AF-A0A8J5RCH5-F1
#
_cell.length_a   1.000
_cell.length_b   1.000
_cell.length_c   1.000
_cell.angle_alpha   90.00
_cell.angle_beta   90.00
_cell.angle_gamma   90.00
#
_symmetry.space_group_name_H-M   'P 1'
#
loop_
_entity.id
_entity.type
_entity.pdbx_description
1 polymer ?
#
loop_
_entity_poly.entity_id
_entity_poly.type
_entity_poly.pdbx_seq_one_letter_code
_entity_poly.pdbx_strand_id
1 'polypeptide(L)'
;MQTNVPAIFLSQYQDDKARIKEAVKSGKIPMTTSWTLEDFQTAVMEDDSFKGIKNTNMKLIYDQVERLREKEVKETKKRQRLGENFSDLLYSIKEISASSTWDDSKALFEDSQEYRALGSETYARELFEECVVHLKERLKEKERLREEERQKREGA
;
A
#
# COMPACT_ATOMS: atom_id res chain seq x y z
N MET A 1 44.74 -11.41 27.78
CA MET A 1 43.73 -10.48 27.22
C MET A 1 42.67 -11.34 26.54
N GLN A 2 41.52 -11.54 27.18
CA GLN A 2 40.43 -12.32 26.60
C GLN A 2 39.78 -11.47 25.50
N THR A 3 40.04 -11.81 24.24
CA THR A 3 39.46 -11.09 23.11
C THR A 3 37.98 -11.43 23.00
N ASN A 4 37.12 -10.45 23.27
CA ASN A 4 35.66 -10.56 23.15
C ASN A 4 35.23 -10.42 21.68
N VAL A 5 35.84 -11.24 20.81
CA VAL A 5 35.71 -11.21 19.34
C VAL A 5 34.26 -11.35 18.85
N PRO A 6 33.36 -12.16 19.46
CA PRO A 6 31.98 -12.31 18.99
C PRO A 6 31.15 -11.03 19.11
N ALA A 7 31.36 -10.25 20.18
CA ALA A 7 30.56 -9.06 20.47
C ALA A 7 30.90 -7.90 19.53
N ILE A 8 32.19 -7.74 19.18
CA ILE A 8 32.65 -6.67 18.27
C ILE A 8 32.12 -6.89 16.86
N PHE A 9 32.11 -8.14 16.38
CA PHE A 9 31.62 -8.45 15.03
C PHE A 9 30.11 -8.25 14.91
N LEU A 10 29.36 -8.56 15.96
CA LEU A 10 27.92 -8.32 16.01
C LEU A 10 27.61 -6.82 16.10
N SER A 11 28.37 -6.05 16.87
CA SER A 11 28.25 -4.58 16.95
C SER A 11 28.49 -3.93 15.59
N GLN A 12 29.61 -4.27 14.93
CA GLN A 12 29.94 -3.72 13.61
C GLN A 12 28.86 -4.03 12.56
N TYR A 13 28.30 -5.24 12.57
CA TYR A 13 27.19 -5.57 11.68
C TYR A 13 25.94 -4.73 11.94
N GLN A 14 25.58 -4.47 13.20
CA GLN A 14 24.43 -3.60 13.49
C GLN A 14 24.69 -2.16 13.06
N ASP A 15 25.91 -1.65 13.21
CA ASP A 15 26.30 -0.30 12.80
C ASP A 15 26.28 -0.16 11.28
N ASP A 16 26.88 -1.10 10.55
CA ASP A 16 26.86 -1.18 9.08
C ASP A 16 25.41 -1.22 8.56
N LYS A 17 24.57 -2.04 9.21
CA LYS A 17 23.15 -2.18 8.90
C LYS A 17 22.36 -0.91 9.15
N ALA A 18 22.62 -0.20 10.25
CA ALA A 18 21.94 1.05 10.56
C ALA A 18 22.23 2.12 9.49
N ARG A 19 23.51 2.28 9.13
CA ARG A 19 23.99 3.25 8.12
C ARG A 19 23.37 2.98 6.75
N ILE A 20 23.42 1.73 6.29
CA ILE A 20 22.85 1.36 4.99
C ILE A 20 21.32 1.53 5.00
N LYS A 21 20.62 1.12 6.07
CA LYS A 21 19.17 1.30 6.15
C LYS A 21 18.75 2.76 6.13
N GLU A 22 19.50 3.63 6.80
CA GLU A 22 19.25 5.07 6.76
C GLU A 22 19.42 5.63 5.35
N ALA A 23 20.49 5.23 4.65
CA ALA A 23 20.76 5.67 3.30
C ALA A 23 19.73 5.19 2.27
N VAL A 24 19.20 3.97 2.45
CA VAL A 24 18.06 3.48 1.67
C VAL A 24 16.82 4.34 1.95
N LYS A 25 16.51 4.63 3.22
CA LYS A 25 15.35 5.46 3.61
C LYS A 25 15.45 6.90 3.13
N SER A 26 16.65 7.48 3.14
CA SER A 26 16.90 8.84 2.68
C SER A 26 16.98 8.96 1.15
N GLY A 27 16.85 7.85 0.41
CA GLY A 27 16.94 7.80 -1.04
C GLY A 27 18.36 7.92 -1.62
N LYS A 28 19.40 7.83 -0.77
CA LYS A 28 20.81 7.84 -1.23
C LYS A 28 21.18 6.54 -1.95
N ILE A 29 20.64 5.43 -1.48
CA ILE A 29 20.74 4.13 -2.15
C ILE A 29 19.40 3.85 -2.82
N PRO A 30 19.29 3.98 -4.16
CA PRO A 30 18.03 3.83 -4.87
C PRO A 30 17.53 2.39 -4.90
N MET A 31 16.92 1.92 -3.81
CA MET A 31 16.44 0.55 -3.70
C MET A 31 15.08 0.36 -4.40
N THR A 32 15.11 0.38 -5.72
CA THR A 32 13.95 0.18 -6.61
C THR A 32 13.56 -1.30 -6.72
N THR A 33 12.37 -1.60 -7.25
CA THR A 33 11.87 -2.97 -7.43
C THR A 33 12.62 -3.79 -8.47
N SER A 34 13.44 -3.16 -9.32
CA SER A 34 14.24 -3.83 -10.35
C SER A 34 15.70 -4.07 -9.94
N TRP A 35 16.10 -3.65 -8.73
CA TRP A 35 17.48 -3.71 -8.29
C TRP A 35 17.90 -5.09 -7.82
N THR A 36 19.05 -5.53 -8.33
CA THR A 36 19.71 -6.77 -7.95
C THR A 36 20.63 -6.56 -6.74
N LEU A 37 21.13 -7.65 -6.17
CA LEU A 37 22.17 -7.60 -5.14
C LEU A 37 23.44 -6.89 -5.66
N GLU A 38 23.76 -7.02 -6.95
CA GLU A 38 24.93 -6.41 -7.58
C GLU A 38 24.78 -4.89 -7.70
N ASP A 39 23.60 -4.41 -8.11
CA ASP A 39 23.28 -2.98 -8.15
C ASP A 39 23.40 -2.36 -6.76
N PHE A 40 22.87 -3.06 -5.75
CA PHE A 40 22.95 -2.63 -4.36
C PHE A 40 24.40 -2.58 -3.84
N GLN A 41 25.20 -3.60 -4.12
CA GLN A 41 26.62 -3.63 -3.74
C GLN A 41 27.39 -2.50 -4.41
N THR A 42 27.15 -2.27 -5.70
CA THR A 42 27.77 -1.18 -6.46
C THR A 42 27.43 0.17 -5.85
N ALA A 43 26.16 0.45 -5.58
CA ALA A 43 25.73 1.70 -4.97
C ALA A 43 26.29 1.93 -3.56
N VAL A 44 26.41 0.87 -2.75
CA VAL A 44 27.06 0.94 -1.43
C VAL A 44 28.56 1.19 -1.59
N MET A 45 29.21 0.61 -2.60
CA MET A 45 30.65 0.79 -2.83
C MET A 45 31.00 2.16 -3.43
N GLU A 46 30.10 2.77 -4.19
CA GLU A 46 30.26 4.11 -4.77
C GLU A 46 30.19 5.23 -3.72
N ASP A 47 29.50 5.00 -2.60
CA ASP A 47 29.40 5.98 -1.52
C ASP A 47 30.50 5.76 -0.48
N ASP A 48 31.40 6.75 -0.39
CA ASP A 48 32.51 6.80 0.56
C ASP A 48 32.08 6.61 2.02
N SER A 49 30.82 6.93 2.35
CA SER A 49 30.24 6.72 3.66
C SER A 49 29.95 5.26 4.00
N PHE A 50 30.21 4.29 3.12
CA PHE A 50 30.13 2.85 3.42
C PHE A 50 31.46 2.10 3.22
N LYS A 51 32.57 2.84 3.06
CA LYS A 51 33.91 2.23 3.03
C LYS A 51 34.14 1.35 4.26
N GLY A 52 34.58 0.12 4.01
CA GLY A 52 34.89 -0.88 5.06
C GLY A 52 33.76 -1.88 5.35
N ILE A 53 32.56 -1.70 4.81
CA ILE A 53 31.49 -2.70 4.93
C ILE A 53 31.84 -3.94 4.10
N LYS A 54 31.70 -5.12 4.70
CA LYS A 54 32.00 -6.40 4.02
C LYS A 54 30.86 -6.80 3.08
N ASN A 55 31.20 -7.43 1.96
CA ASN A 55 30.22 -7.98 1.02
C ASN A 55 29.21 -8.93 1.71
N THR A 56 29.67 -9.76 2.65
CA THR A 56 28.79 -10.61 3.48
C THR A 56 27.74 -9.80 4.25
N ASN A 57 28.11 -8.65 4.81
CA ASN A 57 27.18 -7.77 5.52
C ASN A 57 26.20 -7.12 4.55
N MET A 58 26.67 -6.65 3.39
CA MET A 58 25.83 -6.10 2.33
C MET A 58 24.75 -7.09 1.89
N LYS A 59 25.13 -8.35 1.62
CA LYS A 59 24.19 -9.41 1.24
C LYS A 59 23.12 -9.66 2.32
N LEU A 60 23.54 -9.77 3.58
CA LEU A 60 22.60 -9.98 4.69
C LEU A 60 21.62 -8.81 4.86
N ILE A 61 22.09 -7.58 4.63
CA ILE A 61 21.25 -6.38 4.70
C ILE A 61 20.28 -6.34 3.52
N TYR A 62 20.75 -6.60 2.30
CA TYR A 62 19.91 -6.69 1.09
C TYR A 62 18.78 -7.70 1.29
N ASP A 63 19.10 -8.93 1.70
CA ASP A 63 18.12 -9.99 1.95
C ASP A 63 17.10 -9.58 3.02
N GLN A 64 17.53 -8.84 4.05
CA GLN A 64 16.62 -8.36 5.09
C GLN A 64 15.68 -7.27 4.56
N VAL A 65 16.19 -6.33 3.76
CA VAL A 65 15.36 -5.26 3.22
C VAL A 65 14.37 -5.81 2.19
N GLU A 66 14.79 -6.75 1.33
CA GLU A 66 13.88 -7.44 0.40
C GLU A 66 12.78 -8.20 1.14
N ARG A 67 13.10 -8.94 2.21
CA ARG A 67 12.09 -9.59 3.05
C ARG A 67 11.12 -8.61 3.70
N LEU A 68 11.57 -7.43 4.11
CA LEU A 68 10.70 -6.40 4.69
C LEU A 68 9.78 -5.80 3.63
N ARG A 69 10.31 -5.50 2.44
CA ARG A 69 9.54 -5.02 1.29
C ARG A 69 8.48 -6.03 0.87
N GLU A 70 8.83 -7.31 0.77
CA GLU A 70 7.88 -8.35 0.39
C GLU A 70 6.72 -8.45 1.39
N LYS A 71 7.01 -8.31 2.69
CA LYS A 71 5.99 -8.26 3.73
C LYS A 71 5.10 -7.02 3.59
N GLU A 72 5.68 -5.86 3.38
CA GLU A 72 4.93 -4.61 3.19
C GLU A 72 4.03 -4.67 1.95
N VAL A 73 4.53 -5.19 0.83
CA VAL A 73 3.74 -5.41 -0.39
C VAL A 73 2.59 -6.37 -0.14
N LYS A 74 2.82 -7.47 0.60
CA LYS A 74 1.77 -8.43 0.96
C LYS A 74 0.69 -7.79 1.83
N GLU A 75 1.07 -7.00 2.83
CA GLU A 75 0.13 -6.31 3.71
C GLU A 75 -0.66 -5.24 2.95
N THR A 76 -0.01 -4.45 2.09
CA THR A 76 -0.68 -3.46 1.23
C THR A 76 -1.66 -4.14 0.27
N LYS A 77 -1.26 -5.23 -0.41
CA LYS A 77 -2.15 -6.00 -1.28
C LYS A 77 -3.32 -6.62 -0.52
N LYS A 78 -3.08 -7.10 0.69
CA LYS A 78 -4.13 -7.65 1.55
C LYS A 78 -5.13 -6.57 1.93
N ARG A 79 -4.66 -5.39 2.33
CA ARG A 79 -5.52 -4.25 2.68
C ARG A 79 -6.32 -3.75 1.48
N GLN A 80 -5.69 -3.68 0.30
CA GLN A 80 -6.38 -3.34 -0.94
C GLN A 80 -7.52 -4.34 -1.24
N ARG A 81 -7.25 -5.65 -1.16
CA ARG A 81 -8.27 -6.69 -1.38
C ARG A 81 -9.43 -6.61 -0.38
N LEU A 82 -9.14 -6.28 0.88
CA LEU A 82 -10.18 -6.08 1.88
C LEU A 82 -11.08 -4.90 1.51
N GLY A 83 -10.49 -3.80 1.03
CA GLY A 83 -11.22 -2.65 0.53
C GLY A 83 -12.08 -2.99 -0.70
N GLU A 84 -11.51 -3.70 -1.67
CA GLU A 84 -12.21 -4.17 -2.88
C GLU A 84 -13.41 -5.05 -2.52
N ASN A 85 -13.22 -6.07 -1.67
CA ASN A 85 -14.31 -6.95 -1.23
C ASN A 85 -15.44 -6.18 -0.51
N PHE A 86 -15.09 -5.21 0.33
CA PHE A 86 -16.10 -4.40 1.00
C PHE A 86 -16.84 -3.49 0.02
N SER A 87 -16.14 -2.83 -0.90
CA SER A 87 -16.76 -2.04 -1.96
C SER A 87 -17.70 -2.88 -2.83
N ASP A 88 -17.30 -4.11 -3.20
CA ASP A 88 -18.15 -5.05 -3.96
C ASP A 88 -19.41 -5.41 -3.17
N LEU A 89 -19.30 -5.65 -1.86
CA LEU A 89 -20.45 -5.84 -0.98
C LEU A 89 -21.38 -4.63 -1.03
N LEU A 90 -20.84 -3.40 -0.88
CA LEU A 90 -21.64 -2.18 -0.93
C LEU A 90 -22.40 -2.03 -2.24
N TYR A 91 -21.76 -2.33 -3.39
CA TYR A 91 -22.41 -2.30 -4.69
C TYR A 91 -23.45 -3.41 -4.88
N SER A 92 -23.35 -4.52 -4.15
CA SER A 92 -24.31 -5.61 -4.19
C SER A 92 -25.59 -5.33 -3.39
N ILE A 93 -25.53 -4.42 -2.40
CA ILE A 93 -26.68 -4.04 -1.57
C ILE A 93 -27.54 -3.04 -2.35
N LYS A 94 -28.78 -3.44 -2.66
CA LYS A 94 -29.69 -2.64 -3.52
C LYS A 94 -30.27 -1.42 -2.79
N GLU A 95 -30.27 -1.48 -1.47
CA GLU A 95 -30.72 -0.46 -0.54
C GLU A 95 -29.72 0.70 -0.46
N ILE A 96 -28.46 0.47 -0.85
CA ILE A 96 -27.45 1.52 -0.94
C ILE A 96 -27.62 2.26 -2.27
N SER A 97 -27.81 3.56 -2.17
CA SER A 97 -28.11 4.45 -3.28
C SER A 97 -27.34 5.76 -3.14
N ALA A 98 -27.44 6.61 -4.17
CA ALA A 98 -26.82 7.92 -4.19
C ALA A 98 -27.31 8.87 -3.08
N SER A 99 -28.40 8.56 -2.37
CA SER A 99 -28.88 9.34 -1.21
C SER A 99 -28.61 8.67 0.14
N SER A 100 -28.01 7.48 0.15
CA SER A 100 -27.81 6.72 1.38
C SER A 100 -26.72 7.36 2.25
N THR A 101 -26.96 7.39 3.57
CA THR A 101 -25.98 7.86 4.56
C THR A 101 -25.25 6.68 5.19
N TRP A 102 -24.08 6.95 5.78
CA TRP A 102 -23.32 5.94 6.52
C TRP A 102 -24.17 5.29 7.61
N ASP A 103 -24.83 6.10 8.44
CA ASP A 103 -25.58 5.62 9.61
C ASP A 103 -26.79 4.76 9.21
N ASP A 104 -27.52 5.14 8.14
CA ASP A 104 -28.67 4.36 7.65
C ASP A 104 -28.24 3.04 7.00
N SER A 105 -27.04 3.02 6.41
CA SER A 105 -26.54 1.87 5.64
C SER A 105 -25.70 0.92 6.49
N LYS A 106 -25.19 1.37 7.64
CA LYS A 106 -24.32 0.60 8.53
C LYS A 106 -24.95 -0.72 8.94
N ALA A 107 -26.24 -0.70 9.30
CA ALA A 107 -27.00 -1.90 9.68
C ALA A 107 -27.08 -2.96 8.56
N LEU A 108 -26.86 -2.58 7.29
CA LEU A 108 -26.93 -3.49 6.15
C LEU A 108 -25.66 -4.34 5.98
N PHE A 109 -24.52 -3.88 6.51
CA PHE A 109 -23.23 -4.55 6.33
C PHE A 109 -22.42 -4.72 7.62
N GLU A 110 -22.85 -4.20 8.77
CA GLU A 110 -22.08 -4.30 10.03
C GLU A 110 -21.85 -5.74 10.51
N ASP A 111 -22.75 -6.64 10.14
CA ASP A 111 -22.63 -8.08 10.41
C ASP A 111 -21.88 -8.86 9.34
N SER A 112 -21.48 -8.21 8.24
CA SER A 112 -20.76 -8.86 7.15
C SER A 112 -19.32 -9.19 7.53
N GLN A 113 -18.79 -10.24 6.92
CA GLN A 113 -17.40 -10.62 7.13
C GLN A 113 -16.45 -9.57 6.55
N GLU A 114 -16.84 -8.95 5.44
CA GLU A 114 -16.09 -7.92 4.72
C GLU A 114 -15.87 -6.70 5.60
N TYR A 115 -16.92 -6.20 6.25
CA TYR A 115 -16.82 -5.07 7.18
C TYR A 115 -15.94 -5.41 8.38
N ARG A 116 -16.16 -6.57 9.01
CA ARG A 116 -15.37 -7.02 10.17
C ARG A 116 -13.90 -7.22 9.81
N ALA A 117 -13.60 -7.66 8.59
CA ALA A 117 -12.25 -7.91 8.12
C ALA A 117 -11.45 -6.61 7.87
N LEU A 118 -12.11 -5.48 7.63
CA LEU A 118 -11.44 -4.17 7.51
C LEU A 118 -10.81 -3.73 8.84
N GLY A 119 -11.44 -4.06 9.97
CA GLY A 119 -10.94 -3.74 11.32
C GLY A 119 -10.83 -2.23 11.63
N SER A 120 -11.33 -1.37 10.75
CA SER A 120 -11.25 0.09 10.86
C SER A 120 -12.54 0.72 10.33
N GLU A 121 -13.32 1.32 11.23
CA GLU A 121 -14.57 2.00 10.87
C GLU A 121 -14.30 3.21 9.97
N THR A 122 -13.23 3.97 10.23
CA THR A 122 -12.83 5.10 9.38
C THR A 122 -12.58 4.67 7.94
N TYR A 123 -11.84 3.57 7.75
CA TYR A 123 -11.54 3.07 6.41
C TYR A 123 -12.79 2.54 5.70
N ALA A 124 -13.67 1.85 6.44
CA ALA A 124 -14.96 1.42 5.90
C ALA A 124 -15.85 2.61 5.48
N ARG A 125 -15.86 3.69 6.28
CA ARG A 125 -16.61 4.91 5.97
C ARG A 125 -16.10 5.58 4.70
N GLU A 126 -14.79 5.70 4.55
CA GLU A 126 -14.17 6.25 3.33
C GLU A 126 -14.61 5.47 2.08
N LEU A 127 -14.57 4.13 2.12
CA LEU A 127 -15.01 3.29 1.01
C LEU A 127 -16.50 3.44 0.70
N PHE A 128 -17.33 3.59 1.74
CA PHE A 128 -18.76 3.84 1.57
C PHE A 128 -19.06 5.19 0.93
N GLU A 129 -18.42 6.26 1.42
CA GLU A 129 -18.58 7.60 0.86
C GLU A 129 -18.14 7.63 -0.60
N GLU A 130 -17.03 6.96 -0.93
CA GLU A 130 -16.56 6.78 -2.30
C GLU A 130 -17.61 6.05 -3.16
N CYS A 131 -18.16 4.94 -2.66
CA CYS A 131 -19.25 4.21 -3.34
C CYS A 131 -20.46 5.11 -3.63
N VAL A 132 -20.91 5.90 -2.66
CA VAL A 132 -22.03 6.84 -2.82
C VAL A 132 -21.72 7.93 -3.85
N VAL A 133 -20.48 8.46 -3.87
CA VAL A 133 -20.03 9.42 -4.89
C VAL A 133 -20.08 8.80 -6.28
N HIS A 134 -19.52 7.61 -6.48
CA HIS A 134 -19.57 6.90 -7.76
C HIS A 134 -21.02 6.64 -8.22
N LEU A 135 -21.92 6.30 -7.30
CA LEU A 135 -23.35 6.13 -7.60
C LEU A 135 -24.00 7.45 -8.06
N LYS A 136 -23.67 8.58 -7.43
CA LYS A 136 -24.15 9.92 -7.83
C LYS A 136 -23.66 10.29 -9.23
N GLU A 137 -22.38 10.09 -9.51
CA GLU A 137 -21.78 10.38 -10.82
C GLU A 137 -22.42 9.56 -11.93
N ARG A 138 -22.59 8.24 -11.70
CA ARG A 138 -23.24 7.33 -12.65
C ARG A 138 -24.69 7.73 -12.94
N LEU A 139 -25.42 8.27 -11.96
CA LEU A 139 -26.78 8.76 -12.16
C LEU A 139 -26.81 10.05 -12.99
N LYS A 140 -25.92 11.01 -12.67
CA LYS A 140 -25.80 12.27 -13.42
C LYS A 140 -25.43 12.03 -14.88
N GLU A 141 -24.48 11.13 -15.14
CA GLU A 141 -24.07 10.82 -16.52
C GLU A 141 -25.20 10.16 -17.32
N LYS A 142 -25.96 9.25 -16.69
CA LYS A 142 -27.15 8.66 -17.32
C LYS A 142 -28.24 9.70 -17.63
N GLU A 143 -28.39 10.72 -16.80
CA GLU A 143 -29.33 11.82 -17.05
C GLU A 143 -28.88 12.69 -18.22
N ARG A 144 -27.60 13.07 -18.25
CA ARG A 144 -27.00 13.85 -19.33
C ARG A 144 -27.15 13.17 -20.69
N LEU A 145 -26.85 11.87 -20.77
CA LEU A 145 -27.01 11.08 -22.00
C LEU A 145 -28.48 11.02 -22.48
N ARG A 146 -29.45 10.91 -21.56
CA ARG A 146 -30.88 10.91 -21.92
C ARG A 146 -31.32 12.25 -22.48
N GLU A 147 -30.83 13.35 -21.92
CA GLU A 147 -31.13 14.70 -22.39
C GLU A 147 -30.51 14.96 -23.77
N GLU A 148 -29.25 14.56 -23.98
CA GLU A 148 -28.59 14.66 -25.29
C GLU A 148 -29.32 13.87 -26.39
N GLU A 149 -29.79 12.65 -26.08
CA GLU A 149 -30.59 11.85 -27.01
C GLU A 149 -31.95 12.49 -27.33
N ARG A 150 -32.58 13.14 -26.34
CA ARG A 150 -33.83 13.86 -26.53
C ARG A 150 -33.65 15.07 -27.44
N GLN A 151 -32.62 15.88 -27.20
CA GLN A 151 -32.30 17.07 -28.00
C GLN A 151 -31.97 16.70 -29.46
N LYS A 152 -31.27 15.59 -29.71
CA LYS A 152 -31.00 15.10 -31.08
C LYS A 152 -32.26 14.66 -31.83
N ARG A 153 -33.27 14.12 -31.13
CA ARG A 153 -34.53 13.68 -31.76
C ARG A 153 -35.51 14.83 -31.99
N GLU A 154 -35.49 15.84 -31.14
CA GLU A 154 -36.37 17.02 -31.27
C GLU A 154 -35.80 18.08 -32.26
N GLY A 155 -34.50 18.02 -32.57
CA GLY A 155 -33.84 18.89 -33.55
C GLY A 155 -33.69 18.31 -34.97
N ALA A 156 -34.20 17.11 -35.23
CA ALA A 156 -34.18 16.42 -36.52
C ALA A 156 -35.60 16.33 -37.10
#